data_AF-A0A8J9TFW6-F1
#
_entry.id   AF-A0A8J9TFW6-F1
#
_cell.length_a   1.000
_cell.length_b   1.000
_cell.length_c   1.000
_cell.angle_alpha   90.00
_cell.angle_beta   90.00
_cell.angle_gamma   90.00
#
_symmetry.space_group_name_H-M   'P 1'
#
loop_
_entity.id
_entity.type
_entity.pdbx_description
1 polymer ?
#
loop_
_entity_poly.entity_id
_entity_poly.type
_entity_poly.pdbx_seq_one_letter_code
_entity_poly.pdbx_strand_id
1 'polypeptide(L)'
;MPQSTIPSAPSRRSASSTYDPALVQALFEQAYHLPGNDTAFQDWLAYMGNNHPILGLCLAHPAHPATRATRLLMLLASVTFGLVITNIFYLTWIYYEEDYEVELLALNTTTGVQLVDNTYGSVQVTTGMLILWFIGGMVHGVFDHVLWCMATGIFPCSGFPNVAKRSNNNNNNSNHTKGRERNWTLYIMIVIVMVSTAIATLGVVLNSAMNAEDRIDDVAQRAPAETLNSVDGAEVGEFMLGFALELVMAYVLYFPLGETILFTGILSCNGRLPMFAGRPQEIEQLREQQRPQAKTKSLQTESRIQSKQSAV
;
A
#
# COMPACT_ATOMS: atom_id res chain seq x y z
N MET A 1 -4.60 50.83 -34.91
CA MET A 1 -4.59 49.35 -34.81
C MET A 1 -4.53 48.99 -33.34
N PRO A 2 -5.55 48.32 -32.77
CA PRO A 2 -5.52 47.96 -31.36
C PRO A 2 -4.60 46.75 -31.16
N GLN A 3 -3.70 46.83 -30.18
CA GLN A 3 -2.81 45.74 -29.79
C GLN A 3 -3.64 44.60 -29.19
N SER A 4 -3.53 43.44 -29.82
CA SER A 4 -4.04 42.16 -29.34
C SER A 4 -3.31 41.77 -28.06
N THR A 5 -4.02 41.79 -26.93
CA THR A 5 -3.58 41.16 -25.68
C THR A 5 -3.78 39.66 -25.79
N ILE A 6 -2.69 38.93 -26.05
CA ILE A 6 -2.65 37.48 -25.90
C ILE A 6 -2.82 37.17 -24.40
N PRO A 7 -3.83 36.39 -23.98
CA PRO A 7 -3.94 35.98 -22.59
C PRO A 7 -2.76 35.07 -22.25
N SER A 8 -1.92 35.52 -21.33
CA SER A 8 -0.83 34.73 -20.75
C SER A 8 -1.40 33.44 -20.17
N ALA A 9 -0.85 32.30 -20.58
CA ALA A 9 -1.19 30.98 -20.06
C ALA A 9 -1.11 30.97 -18.53
N PRO A 10 -2.06 30.33 -17.82
CA PRO A 10 -2.04 30.29 -16.37
C PRO A 10 -0.78 29.58 -15.90
N SER A 11 0.04 30.30 -15.12
CA SER A 11 1.25 29.75 -14.51
C SER A 11 0.88 28.59 -13.59
N ARG A 12 1.61 27.49 -13.68
CA ARG A 12 1.44 26.24 -12.93
C ARG A 12 1.87 26.38 -11.45
N ARG A 13 1.42 27.44 -10.76
CA ARG A 13 1.69 27.69 -9.33
C ARG A 13 0.54 27.17 -8.46
N SER A 14 0.86 26.10 -7.73
CA SER A 14 0.28 25.63 -6.46
C SER A 14 -1.24 25.43 -6.38
N ALA A 15 -1.71 24.23 -6.76
CA ALA A 15 -3.02 23.69 -6.36
C ALA A 15 -3.13 23.41 -4.83
N SER A 16 -2.11 23.73 -4.04
CA SER A 16 -2.08 23.45 -2.59
C SER A 16 -2.77 24.52 -1.72
N SER A 17 -3.45 25.52 -2.31
CA SER A 17 -4.14 26.58 -1.55
C SER A 17 -5.66 26.49 -1.57
N THR A 18 -6.25 25.46 -2.18
CA THR A 18 -7.70 25.34 -2.36
C THR A 18 -8.39 24.48 -1.28
N TYR A 19 -7.65 23.59 -0.63
CA TYR A 19 -8.20 22.58 0.29
C TYR A 19 -7.96 22.97 1.75
N ASP A 20 -8.90 22.58 2.62
CA ASP A 20 -8.80 22.78 4.06
C ASP A 20 -7.50 22.14 4.60
N PRO A 21 -6.63 22.90 5.29
CA PRO A 21 -5.41 22.35 5.89
C PRO A 21 -5.67 21.17 6.82
N ALA A 22 -6.82 21.12 7.51
CA ALA A 22 -7.19 20.00 8.38
C ALA A 22 -7.42 18.70 7.58
N LEU A 23 -8.04 18.80 6.41
CA LEU A 23 -8.24 17.66 5.50
C LEU A 23 -6.91 17.15 4.94
N VAL A 24 -6.04 18.05 4.50
CA VAL A 24 -4.71 17.69 3.99
C VAL A 24 -3.90 16.98 5.08
N GLN A 25 -4.02 17.46 6.32
CA GLN A 25 -3.35 16.87 7.46
C GLN A 25 -3.90 15.48 7.81
N ALA A 26 -5.21 15.32 7.84
CA ALA A 26 -5.86 14.03 8.08
C ALA A 26 -5.46 13.00 6.99
N LEU A 27 -5.39 13.41 5.72
CA LEU A 27 -4.91 12.56 4.64
C LEU A 27 -3.43 12.18 4.79
N PHE A 28 -2.59 13.11 5.28
CA PHE A 28 -1.18 12.82 5.56
C PHE A 28 -1.01 11.81 6.69
N GLU A 29 -1.81 11.95 7.76
CA GLU A 29 -1.80 11.08 8.94
C GLU A 29 -2.48 9.73 8.72
N GLN A 30 -3.02 9.48 7.52
CA GLN A 30 -3.85 8.31 7.24
C GLN A 30 -4.99 8.19 8.26
N ALA A 31 -5.63 9.31 8.58
CA ALA A 31 -6.76 9.30 9.49
C ALA A 31 -7.87 8.39 8.96
N TYR A 32 -8.42 7.58 9.84
CA TYR A 32 -9.56 6.71 9.54
C TYR A 32 -10.86 7.50 9.40
N HIS A 33 -10.91 8.74 9.87
CA HIS A 33 -12.04 9.66 9.67
C HIS A 33 -11.60 10.94 8.94
N LEU A 34 -12.31 11.29 7.87
CA LEU A 34 -12.07 12.53 7.12
C LEU A 34 -13.16 13.58 7.38
N PRO A 35 -12.80 14.88 7.45
CA PRO A 35 -13.78 15.96 7.57
C PRO A 35 -14.79 15.94 6.42
N GLY A 36 -16.08 15.92 6.75
CA GLY A 36 -17.18 15.92 5.77
C GLY A 36 -17.75 14.53 5.45
N ASN A 37 -17.20 13.46 6.00
CA ASN A 37 -17.82 12.14 5.96
C ASN A 37 -18.72 11.93 7.19
N ASP A 38 -19.93 11.43 6.99
CA ASP A 38 -20.86 11.20 8.10
C ASP A 38 -20.93 9.72 8.52
N THR A 39 -20.59 8.81 7.60
CA THR A 39 -20.76 7.36 7.80
C THR A 39 -19.43 6.62 7.85
N ALA A 40 -19.38 5.54 8.63
CA ALA A 40 -18.19 4.68 8.71
C ALA A 40 -17.82 4.03 7.37
N PHE A 41 -18.82 3.75 6.52
CA PHE A 41 -18.57 3.19 5.19
C PHE A 41 -17.92 4.21 4.24
N GLN A 42 -18.34 5.47 4.27
CA GLN A 42 -17.68 6.54 3.48
C GLN A 42 -16.23 6.72 3.92
N ASP A 43 -15.99 6.73 5.23
CA ASP A 43 -14.66 6.78 5.81
C ASP A 43 -13.79 5.59 5.39
N TRP A 44 -14.33 4.37 5.46
CA TRP A 44 -13.63 3.17 5.02
C TRP A 44 -13.30 3.20 3.53
N LEU A 45 -14.24 3.61 2.68
CA LEU A 45 -14.03 3.69 1.24
C LEU A 45 -12.98 4.76 0.88
N ALA A 46 -13.03 5.91 1.56
CA ALA A 46 -12.01 6.95 1.40
C ALA A 46 -10.65 6.46 1.91
N TYR A 47 -10.61 5.76 3.03
CA TYR A 47 -9.38 5.18 3.58
C TYR A 47 -8.75 4.19 2.61
N MET A 48 -9.52 3.21 2.12
CA MET A 48 -9.06 2.24 1.11
C MET A 48 -8.66 2.91 -0.19
N GLY A 49 -9.46 3.86 -0.70
CA GLY A 49 -9.16 4.60 -1.92
C GLY A 49 -7.89 5.45 -1.82
N ASN A 50 -7.49 5.86 -0.61
CA ASN A 50 -6.27 6.63 -0.39
C ASN A 50 -5.05 5.77 -0.08
N ASN A 51 -5.19 4.65 0.62
CA ASN A 51 -4.05 3.87 1.14
C ASN A 51 -3.80 2.57 0.38
N HIS A 52 -4.75 2.04 -0.38
CA HIS A 52 -4.52 0.81 -1.13
C HIS A 52 -3.44 0.98 -2.21
N PRO A 53 -2.48 0.03 -2.36
CA PRO A 53 -1.38 0.14 -3.33
C PRO A 53 -1.84 0.44 -4.76
N ILE A 54 -2.83 -0.33 -5.26
CA ILE A 54 -3.43 -0.13 -6.59
C ILE A 54 -4.48 1.00 -6.59
N LEU A 55 -5.54 0.91 -5.77
CA LEU A 55 -6.65 1.88 -5.84
C LEU A 55 -6.18 3.31 -5.58
N GLY A 56 -5.18 3.48 -4.71
CA GLY A 56 -4.55 4.74 -4.40
C GLY A 56 -3.90 5.46 -5.59
N LEU A 57 -3.54 4.78 -6.68
CA LEU A 57 -3.06 5.47 -7.88
C LEU A 57 -4.18 6.25 -8.59
N CYS A 58 -5.38 5.70 -8.57
CA CYS A 58 -6.52 6.19 -9.37
C CYS A 58 -7.52 6.98 -8.54
N LEU A 59 -7.81 6.52 -7.31
CA LEU A 59 -8.90 6.98 -6.46
C LEU A 59 -8.43 7.85 -5.30
N ALA A 60 -7.13 8.11 -5.17
CA ALA A 60 -6.63 8.98 -4.12
C ALA A 60 -7.21 10.39 -4.24
N HIS A 61 -7.55 10.94 -3.09
CA HIS A 61 -8.09 12.27 -2.99
C HIS A 61 -7.10 13.30 -3.56
N PRO A 62 -7.52 14.30 -4.36
CA PRO A 62 -6.61 15.26 -5.00
C PRO A 62 -5.76 16.08 -4.01
N ALA A 63 -6.27 16.27 -2.79
CA ALA A 63 -5.56 16.97 -1.71
C ALA A 63 -4.51 16.08 -1.01
N HIS A 64 -4.38 14.81 -1.39
CA HIS A 64 -3.44 13.89 -0.76
C HIS A 64 -1.99 14.33 -1.01
N PRO A 65 -1.14 14.37 0.02
CA PRO A 65 0.23 14.90 -0.08
C PRO A 65 1.18 14.01 -0.89
N ALA A 66 0.96 12.69 -0.89
CA ALA A 66 1.70 11.77 -1.76
C ALA A 66 1.25 11.89 -3.22
N THR A 67 2.20 12.23 -4.09
CA THR A 67 1.96 12.35 -5.52
C THR A 67 1.74 11.00 -6.19
N ARG A 68 1.15 11.00 -7.40
CA ARG A 68 1.03 9.77 -8.22
C ARG A 68 2.37 9.08 -8.48
N ALA A 69 3.45 9.86 -8.65
CA ALA A 69 4.79 9.32 -8.85
C ALA A 69 5.30 8.58 -7.59
N THR A 70 5.07 9.13 -6.39
CA THR A 70 5.39 8.47 -5.12
C THR A 70 4.62 7.17 -4.97
N ARG A 71 3.32 7.18 -5.30
CA ARG A 71 2.45 5.99 -5.24
C ARG A 71 2.88 4.91 -6.24
N LEU A 72 3.29 5.30 -7.45
CA LEU A 72 3.85 4.38 -8.44
C LEU A 72 5.17 3.75 -7.95
N LEU A 73 6.04 4.55 -7.34
CA LEU A 73 7.28 4.05 -6.74
C LEU A 73 7.00 3.04 -5.61
N MET A 74 5.97 3.31 -4.80
CA MET A 74 5.54 2.37 -3.76
C MET A 74 4.99 1.07 -4.33
N LEU A 75 4.18 1.15 -5.40
CA LEU A 75 3.70 -0.04 -6.09
C LEU A 75 4.86 -0.85 -6.68
N LEU A 76 5.86 -0.19 -7.27
CA LEU A 76 7.07 -0.86 -7.76
C LEU A 76 7.81 -1.58 -6.62
N ALA A 77 8.00 -0.91 -5.48
CA ALA A 77 8.63 -1.53 -4.31
C ALA A 77 7.86 -2.76 -3.84
N SER A 78 6.53 -2.63 -3.73
CA SER A 78 5.60 -3.70 -3.38
C SER A 78 5.70 -4.91 -4.31
N VAL A 79 5.64 -4.70 -5.63
CA VAL A 79 5.74 -5.77 -6.63
C VAL A 79 7.11 -6.46 -6.58
N THR A 80 8.20 -5.68 -6.46
CA THR A 80 9.55 -6.25 -6.33
C THR A 80 9.73 -7.02 -5.04
N PHE A 81 9.08 -6.60 -3.95
CA PHE A 81 9.11 -7.30 -2.67
C PHE A 81 8.33 -8.61 -2.72
N GLY A 82 7.15 -8.64 -3.35
CA GLY A 82 6.43 -9.88 -3.61
C GLY A 82 7.29 -10.86 -4.39
N LEU A 83 7.99 -10.39 -5.44
CA LEU A 83 8.90 -11.24 -6.20
C LEU A 83 10.04 -11.80 -5.34
N VAL A 84 10.59 -11.02 -4.39
CA VAL A 84 11.57 -11.51 -3.43
C VAL A 84 10.99 -12.63 -2.56
N ILE A 85 9.78 -12.45 -2.01
CA ILE A 85 9.11 -13.45 -1.19
C ILE A 85 8.90 -14.74 -1.99
N THR A 86 8.33 -14.65 -3.19
CA THR A 86 8.13 -15.81 -4.06
C THR A 86 9.45 -16.56 -4.25
N ASN A 87 10.53 -15.85 -4.61
CA ASN A 87 11.84 -16.47 -4.79
C ASN A 87 12.36 -17.15 -3.52
N ILE A 88 12.20 -16.54 -2.35
CA ILE A 88 12.59 -17.16 -1.08
C ILE A 88 11.86 -18.48 -0.86
N PHE A 89 10.54 -18.52 -1.10
CA PHE A 89 9.76 -19.74 -0.94
C PHE A 89 10.17 -20.83 -1.93
N TYR A 90 10.32 -20.51 -3.23
CA TYR A 90 10.77 -21.48 -4.23
C TYR A 90 12.17 -22.04 -3.93
N LEU A 91 13.12 -21.18 -3.54
CA LEU A 91 14.46 -21.63 -3.13
C LEU A 91 14.42 -22.48 -1.85
N THR A 92 13.51 -22.16 -0.92
CA THR A 92 13.32 -22.96 0.29
C THR A 92 12.75 -24.34 -0.05
N TRP A 93 11.80 -24.43 -0.99
CA TRP A 93 11.25 -25.70 -1.44
C TRP A 93 12.32 -26.58 -2.08
N ILE A 94 13.15 -26.02 -2.96
CA ILE A 94 14.26 -26.75 -3.58
C ILE A 94 15.26 -27.20 -2.51
N TYR A 95 15.65 -26.32 -1.57
CA TYR A 95 16.69 -26.63 -0.60
C TYR A 95 16.29 -27.69 0.45
N TYR A 96 15.03 -27.71 0.88
CA TYR A 96 14.58 -28.59 1.96
C TYR A 96 14.05 -29.95 1.48
N GLU A 97 13.90 -30.19 0.18
CA GLU A 97 13.32 -31.43 -0.41
C GLU A 97 12.01 -31.90 0.29
N GLU A 98 11.32 -31.00 0.98
CA GLU A 98 10.12 -31.33 1.74
C GLU A 98 8.92 -31.44 0.79
N ASP A 99 7.89 -32.17 1.22
CA ASP A 99 6.60 -32.49 0.55
C ASP A 99 5.74 -31.25 0.16
N TYR A 100 6.34 -30.19 -0.37
CA TYR A 100 5.66 -28.97 -0.82
C TYR A 100 4.92 -29.17 -2.14
N GLU A 101 5.30 -30.18 -2.92
CA GLU A 101 4.65 -30.58 -4.17
C GLU A 101 3.42 -31.48 -3.96
N VAL A 102 3.03 -31.79 -2.71
CA VAL A 102 1.83 -32.58 -2.46
C VAL A 102 0.62 -31.87 -3.09
N GLU A 103 0.08 -32.51 -4.12
CA GLU A 103 -1.11 -32.08 -4.84
C GLU A 103 -2.31 -32.15 -3.88
N LEU A 104 -2.87 -30.99 -3.54
CA LEU A 104 -4.05 -30.90 -2.69
C LEU A 104 -5.33 -30.81 -3.51
N LEU A 105 -5.26 -30.19 -4.69
CA LEU A 105 -6.41 -29.96 -5.55
C LEU A 105 -5.99 -29.88 -7.02
N ALA A 106 -6.57 -30.72 -7.87
CA ALA A 106 -6.45 -30.58 -9.32
C ALA A 106 -7.73 -29.92 -9.87
N LEU A 107 -7.65 -28.66 -10.29
CA LEU A 107 -8.76 -27.98 -10.93
C LEU A 107 -8.81 -28.37 -12.41
N ASN A 108 -9.68 -29.33 -12.73
CA ASN A 108 -9.90 -29.75 -14.10
C ASN A 108 -10.81 -28.73 -14.80
N THR A 109 -10.25 -27.92 -15.71
CA THR A 109 -11.02 -26.90 -16.43
C THR A 109 -11.82 -27.57 -17.54
N THR A 110 -13.09 -27.89 -17.27
CA THR A 110 -14.08 -28.24 -18.29
C THR A 110 -14.94 -27.02 -18.65
N THR A 111 -14.31 -25.90 -19.02
CA THR A 111 -15.04 -24.80 -19.66
C THR A 111 -15.01 -25.02 -21.17
N GLY A 112 -16.18 -25.27 -21.76
CA GLY A 112 -16.37 -25.59 -23.17
C GLY A 112 -16.12 -24.42 -24.13
N VAL A 113 -14.97 -23.74 -24.03
CA VAL A 113 -14.48 -22.76 -25.00
C VAL A 113 -13.21 -23.32 -25.64
N GLN A 114 -13.42 -24.14 -26.68
CA GLN A 114 -12.36 -24.76 -27.51
C GLN A 114 -11.67 -23.74 -28.43
N LEU A 115 -11.04 -22.70 -27.88
CA LEU A 115 -10.30 -21.71 -28.69
C LEU A 115 -8.84 -21.50 -28.27
N VAL A 116 -8.35 -22.21 -27.26
CA VAL A 116 -6.91 -22.26 -26.92
C VAL A 116 -6.56 -23.70 -26.58
N ASP A 117 -5.51 -24.23 -27.20
CA ASP A 117 -5.07 -25.63 -27.14
C ASP A 117 -5.09 -26.25 -25.73
N ASN A 118 -5.49 -27.52 -25.67
CA ASN A 118 -5.68 -28.36 -24.48
C ASN A 118 -4.37 -28.73 -23.73
N THR A 119 -3.38 -27.84 -23.67
CA THR A 119 -2.08 -28.12 -23.01
C THR A 119 -2.10 -27.78 -21.51
N TYR A 120 -3.11 -27.07 -21.01
CA TYR A 120 -3.23 -26.63 -19.61
C TYR A 120 -4.51 -27.14 -18.93
N GLY A 121 -4.85 -28.43 -19.11
CA GLY A 121 -6.13 -29.01 -18.65
C GLY A 121 -6.33 -29.07 -17.13
N SER A 122 -5.25 -29.02 -16.34
CA SER A 122 -5.31 -29.08 -14.88
C SER A 122 -4.35 -28.08 -14.26
N VAL A 123 -4.88 -27.10 -13.51
CA VAL A 123 -4.07 -26.33 -12.58
C VAL A 123 -3.99 -27.14 -11.30
N GLN A 124 -2.80 -27.68 -11.02
CA GLN A 124 -2.51 -28.37 -9.77
C GLN A 124 -2.16 -27.33 -8.71
N VAL A 125 -2.89 -27.36 -7.59
CA VAL A 125 -2.62 -26.52 -6.43
C VAL A 125 -1.86 -27.36 -5.42
N THR A 126 -0.61 -26.98 -5.17
CA THR A 126 0.28 -27.66 -4.24
C THR A 126 0.20 -27.05 -2.84
N THR A 127 0.68 -27.80 -1.84
CA THR A 127 0.79 -27.29 -0.46
C THR A 127 1.71 -26.06 -0.39
N GLY A 128 2.81 -26.05 -1.15
CA GLY A 128 3.72 -24.92 -1.27
C GLY A 128 3.00 -23.66 -1.75
N MET A 129 2.22 -23.75 -2.83
CA MET A 129 1.45 -22.61 -3.35
C MET A 129 0.52 -22.00 -2.29
N LEU A 130 -0.19 -22.83 -1.53
CA LEU A 130 -1.06 -22.32 -0.46
C LEU A 130 -0.24 -21.58 0.59
N ILE A 131 0.85 -22.18 1.09
CA ILE A 131 1.70 -21.54 2.11
C ILE A 131 2.23 -20.19 1.60
N LEU A 132 2.69 -20.14 0.34
CA LEU A 132 3.13 -18.90 -0.30
C LEU A 132 2.01 -17.86 -0.32
N TRP A 133 0.80 -18.23 -0.78
CA TRP A 133 -0.31 -17.31 -0.87
C TRP A 133 -0.75 -16.80 0.51
N PHE A 134 -0.75 -17.67 1.53
CA PHE A 134 -1.16 -17.30 2.89
C PHE A 134 -0.09 -16.49 3.62
N ILE A 135 1.10 -17.06 3.79
CA ILE A 135 2.18 -16.44 4.58
C ILE A 135 2.83 -15.32 3.78
N GLY A 136 3.18 -15.59 2.52
CA GLY A 136 3.77 -14.58 1.64
C GLY A 136 2.83 -13.40 1.42
N GLY A 137 1.58 -13.66 1.05
CA GLY A 137 0.56 -12.62 0.90
C GLY A 137 0.31 -11.80 2.17
N MET A 138 0.33 -12.42 3.36
CA MET A 138 0.22 -11.70 4.63
C MET A 138 1.43 -10.80 4.90
N VAL A 139 2.65 -11.32 4.75
CA VAL A 139 3.90 -10.54 4.94
C VAL A 139 3.97 -9.40 3.92
N HIS A 140 3.52 -9.63 2.69
CA HIS A 140 3.40 -8.61 1.65
C HIS A 140 2.45 -7.48 2.08
N GLY A 141 1.24 -7.81 2.55
CA GLY A 141 0.30 -6.81 3.05
C GLY A 141 0.88 -5.97 4.20
N VAL A 142 1.62 -6.58 5.12
CA VAL A 142 2.33 -5.86 6.20
C VAL A 142 3.42 -4.94 5.64
N PHE A 143 4.20 -5.41 4.67
CA PHE A 143 5.21 -4.60 4.00
C PHE A 143 4.61 -3.37 3.34
N ASP A 144 3.48 -3.51 2.64
CA ASP A 144 2.79 -2.39 2.00
C ASP A 144 2.33 -1.34 3.00
N HIS A 145 1.79 -1.77 4.14
CA HIS A 145 1.41 -0.86 5.23
C HIS A 145 2.62 -0.11 5.80
N VAL A 146 3.72 -0.83 6.05
CA VAL A 146 5.00 -0.24 6.52
C VAL A 146 5.55 0.77 5.53
N LEU A 147 5.51 0.45 4.24
CA LEU A 147 5.96 1.33 3.17
C LEU A 147 5.14 2.61 3.13
N TRP A 148 3.83 2.53 3.38
CA TRP A 148 2.97 3.69 3.53
C TRP A 148 3.33 4.54 4.74
N CYS A 149 3.52 3.92 5.90
CA CYS A 149 3.97 4.63 7.10
C CYS A 149 5.31 5.35 6.90
N MET A 150 6.22 4.77 6.11
CA MET A 150 7.47 5.42 5.71
C MET A 150 7.23 6.57 4.73
N ALA A 151 6.32 6.41 3.76
CA ALA A 151 5.96 7.41 2.75
C ALA A 151 5.43 8.70 3.38
N THR A 152 4.60 8.56 4.41
CA THR A 152 3.99 9.66 5.16
C THR A 152 4.81 10.08 6.37
N GLY A 153 5.93 9.40 6.66
CA GLY A 153 6.79 9.76 7.80
C GLY A 153 6.14 9.56 9.18
N ILE A 154 5.11 8.71 9.27
CA ILE A 154 4.42 8.34 10.51
C ILE A 154 5.24 7.30 11.31
N PHE A 155 6.29 6.73 10.72
CA PHE A 155 7.05 5.63 11.30
C PHE A 155 7.61 5.96 12.72
N PRO A 156 7.26 5.17 13.75
CA PRO A 156 7.51 5.50 15.16
C PRO A 156 9.00 5.45 15.58
N CYS A 157 9.86 4.81 14.78
CA CYS A 157 11.30 4.71 15.09
C CYS A 157 12.10 5.97 14.73
N SER A 158 11.43 7.00 14.24
CA SER A 158 12.07 8.18 13.73
C SER A 158 11.60 9.35 14.61
N GLY A 159 12.47 9.85 15.49
CA GLY A 159 12.26 11.05 16.31
C GLY A 159 12.17 12.34 15.47
N PHE A 160 11.62 12.23 14.26
CA PHE A 160 11.46 13.33 13.33
C PHE A 160 10.12 13.99 13.63
N PRO A 161 10.13 15.29 13.96
CA PRO A 161 8.92 15.99 14.33
C PRO A 161 7.93 15.95 13.17
N ASN A 162 6.70 15.51 13.46
CA ASN A 162 5.54 15.60 12.60
C ASN A 162 5.61 16.88 11.75
N VAL A 163 5.81 16.73 10.43
CA VAL A 163 5.84 17.83 9.46
C VAL A 163 4.57 18.70 9.57
N ALA A 164 3.48 18.07 10.00
CA ALA A 164 2.21 18.64 10.43
C ALA A 164 2.28 19.72 11.51
N LYS A 165 3.03 19.46 12.59
CA LYS A 165 3.05 20.33 13.78
C LYS A 165 3.84 21.62 13.55
N ARG A 166 4.58 21.73 12.44
CA ARG A 166 5.43 22.89 12.14
C ARG A 166 4.72 24.00 11.35
N SER A 167 3.46 23.80 10.95
CA SER A 167 2.69 24.80 10.18
C SER A 167 1.61 25.53 10.98
N ASN A 168 1.76 25.64 12.31
CA ASN A 168 0.86 26.47 13.12
C ASN A 168 1.58 27.55 13.94
N ASN A 169 2.90 27.70 13.78
CA ASN A 169 3.61 28.83 14.36
C ASN A 169 3.75 29.91 13.29
N ASN A 170 2.82 30.87 13.34
CA ASN A 170 2.97 32.19 12.77
C ASN A 170 4.34 32.75 13.17
N ASN A 171 5.29 32.79 12.24
CA ASN A 171 6.19 33.92 12.08
C ASN A 171 6.95 33.83 10.77
N ASN A 172 7.08 35.01 10.17
CA ASN A 172 7.68 35.32 8.88
C ASN A 172 9.05 34.62 8.64
N ASN A 173 9.33 34.34 7.36
CA ASN A 173 10.66 34.03 6.79
C ASN A 173 11.27 32.64 7.03
N SER A 174 10.66 31.56 6.52
CA SER A 174 11.46 30.35 6.20
C SER A 174 10.96 29.59 4.97
N ASN A 175 11.27 30.11 3.79
CA ASN A 175 11.01 29.46 2.49
C ASN A 175 11.97 28.30 2.16
N HIS A 176 12.71 27.72 3.12
CA HIS A 176 13.84 26.84 2.78
C HIS A 176 13.77 25.39 3.27
N THR A 177 12.74 24.97 4.02
CA THR A 177 12.72 23.63 4.65
C THR A 177 11.68 22.66 4.10
N LYS A 178 10.60 23.13 3.45
CA LYS A 178 9.54 22.24 2.90
C LYS A 178 10.00 21.33 1.75
N GLY A 179 11.15 21.61 1.11
CA GLY A 179 11.70 20.79 0.04
C GLY A 179 12.67 19.69 0.48
N ARG A 180 13.29 19.80 1.67
CA ARG A 180 14.44 18.96 2.04
C ARG A 180 14.04 17.64 2.71
N GLU A 181 12.95 17.63 3.48
CA GLU A 181 12.47 16.43 4.20
C GLU A 181 11.72 15.46 3.28
N ARG A 182 10.98 15.95 2.27
CA ARG A 182 10.29 15.11 1.28
C ARG A 182 11.24 14.30 0.37
N ASN A 183 12.49 14.76 0.23
CA ASN A 183 13.46 14.10 -0.65
C ASN A 183 14.03 12.82 -0.02
N TRP A 184 14.20 12.76 1.31
CA TRP A 184 14.79 11.60 1.99
C TRP A 184 13.93 10.35 1.88
N THR A 185 12.62 10.48 2.07
CA THR A 185 11.67 9.36 1.91
C THR A 185 11.73 8.76 0.51
N LEU A 186 11.81 9.60 -0.52
CA LEU A 186 11.97 9.14 -1.90
C LEU A 186 13.28 8.38 -2.11
N TYR A 187 14.41 8.87 -1.56
CA TYR A 187 15.69 8.16 -1.66
C TYR A 187 15.64 6.80 -0.96
N ILE A 188 15.05 6.71 0.24
CA ILE A 188 14.89 5.44 0.97
C ILE A 188 14.05 4.46 0.15
N MET A 189 12.93 4.91 -0.41
CA MET A 189 12.09 4.06 -1.26
C MET A 189 12.82 3.56 -2.50
N ILE A 190 13.60 4.42 -3.17
CA ILE A 190 14.42 4.01 -4.32
C ILE A 190 15.44 2.96 -3.88
N VAL A 191 16.10 3.14 -2.73
CA VAL A 191 17.05 2.14 -2.21
C VAL A 191 16.36 0.81 -1.92
N ILE A 192 15.16 0.82 -1.30
CA ILE A 192 14.37 -0.39 -1.06
C ILE A 192 14.08 -1.10 -2.39
N VAL A 193 13.55 -0.39 -3.40
CA VAL A 193 13.29 -0.96 -4.74
C VAL A 193 14.55 -1.57 -5.34
N MET A 194 15.68 -0.85 -5.30
CA MET A 194 16.94 -1.31 -5.87
C MET A 194 17.45 -2.57 -5.18
N VAL A 195 17.43 -2.61 -3.85
CA VAL A 195 17.86 -3.77 -3.05
C VAL A 195 16.92 -4.95 -3.28
N SER A 196 15.61 -4.75 -3.22
CA SER A 196 14.62 -5.81 -3.48
C SER A 196 14.75 -6.36 -4.90
N THR A 197 14.95 -5.50 -5.91
CA THR A 197 15.19 -5.93 -7.29
C THR A 197 16.47 -6.74 -7.43
N ALA A 198 17.55 -6.32 -6.77
CA ALA A 198 18.81 -7.06 -6.78
C ALA A 198 18.67 -8.45 -6.13
N ILE A 199 17.98 -8.54 -4.98
CA ILE A 199 17.69 -9.81 -4.31
C ILE A 199 16.79 -10.69 -5.16
N ALA A 200 15.73 -10.15 -5.77
CA ALA A 200 14.84 -10.91 -6.65
C ALA A 200 15.58 -11.44 -7.88
N THR A 201 16.40 -10.61 -8.51
CA THR A 201 17.22 -11.01 -9.67
C THR A 201 18.19 -12.12 -9.27
N LEU A 202 18.85 -11.98 -8.12
CA LEU A 202 19.73 -13.01 -7.58
C LEU A 202 18.95 -14.31 -7.32
N GLY A 203 17.76 -14.22 -6.72
CA GLY A 203 16.89 -15.37 -6.46
C GLY A 203 16.52 -16.13 -7.74
N VAL A 204 16.08 -15.41 -8.77
CA VAL A 204 15.74 -16.01 -10.07
C VAL A 204 16.95 -16.69 -10.69
N VAL A 205 18.14 -16.06 -10.62
CA VAL A 205 19.38 -16.65 -11.14
C VAL A 205 19.76 -17.90 -10.35
N LEU A 206 19.71 -17.89 -9.01
CA LEU A 206 19.97 -19.08 -8.21
C LEU A 206 18.98 -20.21 -8.52
N ASN A 207 17.69 -19.89 -8.59
CA ASN A 207 16.64 -20.86 -8.92
C ASN A 207 16.92 -21.51 -10.28
N SER A 208 17.26 -20.69 -11.29
CA SER A 208 17.61 -21.20 -12.61
C SER A 208 18.89 -22.05 -12.62
N ALA A 209 19.86 -21.74 -11.76
CA ALA A 209 21.12 -22.48 -11.68
C ALA A 209 20.94 -23.83 -10.96
N MET A 210 20.16 -23.87 -9.88
CA MET A 210 19.88 -25.09 -9.14
C MET A 210 19.04 -26.07 -9.97
N ASN A 211 17.97 -25.57 -10.61
CA ASN A 211 17.16 -26.41 -11.51
C ASN A 211 17.98 -26.91 -12.71
N ALA A 212 19.00 -26.18 -13.17
CA ALA A 212 19.86 -26.64 -14.25
C ALA A 212 20.77 -27.82 -13.82
N GLU A 213 21.17 -27.88 -12.55
CA GLU A 213 21.98 -28.98 -12.01
C GLU A 213 21.17 -30.27 -11.90
N ASP A 214 19.97 -30.21 -11.31
CA ASP A 214 19.04 -31.36 -11.23
C ASP A 214 18.67 -31.89 -12.63
N ARG A 215 18.51 -30.98 -13.60
CA ARG A 215 18.23 -31.36 -15.00
C ARG A 215 19.37 -32.11 -15.68
N ILE A 216 20.63 -31.83 -15.35
CA ILE A 216 21.76 -32.57 -15.93
C ILE A 216 21.75 -34.01 -15.44
N ASP A 217 21.42 -34.23 -14.17
CA ASP A 217 21.31 -35.57 -13.58
C ASP A 217 20.12 -36.36 -14.15
N ASP A 218 18.99 -35.70 -14.40
CA ASP A 218 17.79 -36.31 -15.01
C ASP A 218 17.96 -36.61 -16.50
N VAL A 219 18.57 -35.71 -17.27
CA VAL A 219 18.85 -35.90 -18.71
C VAL A 219 19.92 -36.96 -18.94
N ALA A 220 20.89 -37.10 -18.01
CA ALA A 220 21.82 -38.22 -18.03
C ALA A 220 21.09 -39.58 -17.91
N GLN A 221 19.88 -39.60 -17.33
CA GLN A 221 19.05 -40.79 -17.18
C GLN A 221 17.96 -40.97 -18.26
N ARG A 222 17.59 -39.93 -19.04
CA ARG A 222 16.57 -40.02 -20.11
C ARG A 222 16.97 -39.22 -21.37
N ALA A 223 16.90 -39.83 -22.55
CA ALA A 223 16.93 -39.14 -23.85
C ALA A 223 15.55 -39.23 -24.57
N PRO A 224 15.16 -38.30 -25.48
CA PRO A 224 15.91 -37.22 -26.12
C PRO A 224 15.37 -35.77 -25.87
N ALA A 225 16.09 -34.80 -26.43
CA ALA A 225 16.01 -33.34 -26.22
C ALA A 225 14.67 -32.61 -26.47
N GLU A 226 13.63 -33.28 -26.96
CA GLU A 226 12.31 -32.64 -27.15
C GLU A 226 11.58 -32.37 -25.82
N THR A 227 11.85 -33.17 -24.79
CA THR A 227 11.29 -32.99 -23.44
C THR A 227 11.89 -31.79 -22.70
N LEU A 228 13.08 -31.33 -23.08
CA LEU A 228 13.81 -30.27 -22.38
C LEU A 228 13.15 -28.89 -22.53
N ASN A 229 12.62 -28.59 -23.72
CA ASN A 229 12.00 -27.28 -24.01
C ASN A 229 10.58 -27.16 -23.43
N SER A 230 9.85 -28.27 -23.28
CA SER A 230 8.50 -28.25 -22.71
C SER A 230 8.50 -28.16 -21.18
N VAL A 231 9.52 -28.71 -20.52
CA VAL A 231 9.67 -28.66 -19.05
C VAL A 231 10.04 -27.25 -18.58
N ASP A 232 10.96 -26.56 -19.27
CA ASP A 232 11.35 -25.17 -18.94
C ASP A 232 10.16 -24.19 -18.96
N GLY A 233 9.23 -24.36 -19.91
CA GLY A 233 8.06 -23.50 -20.02
C GLY A 233 7.04 -23.73 -18.89
N ALA A 234 6.95 -24.96 -18.36
CA ALA A 234 6.01 -25.31 -17.32
C ALA A 234 6.44 -24.76 -15.96
N GLU A 235 7.71 -24.92 -15.57
CA GLU A 235 8.25 -24.42 -14.29
C GLU A 235 8.21 -22.89 -14.21
N VAL A 236 8.60 -22.21 -15.31
CA VAL A 236 8.49 -20.74 -15.38
C VAL A 236 7.03 -20.30 -15.31
N GLY A 237 6.12 -21.04 -15.95
CA GLY A 237 4.69 -20.80 -15.90
C GLY A 237 4.13 -20.94 -14.48
N GLU A 238 4.54 -21.98 -13.75
CA GLU A 238 4.13 -22.23 -12.38
C GLU A 238 4.65 -21.15 -11.42
N PHE A 239 5.92 -20.78 -11.54
CA PHE A 239 6.51 -19.67 -10.78
C PHE A 239 5.75 -18.36 -11.01
N MET A 240 5.50 -18.01 -12.28
CA MET A 240 4.80 -16.77 -12.63
C MET A 240 3.35 -16.79 -12.17
N LEU A 241 2.67 -17.95 -12.23
CA LEU A 241 1.33 -18.12 -11.72
C LEU A 241 1.29 -17.99 -10.18
N GLY A 242 2.23 -18.63 -9.49
CA GLY A 242 2.39 -18.55 -8.04
C GLY A 242 2.59 -17.10 -7.57
N PHE A 243 3.52 -16.39 -8.21
CA PHE A 243 3.75 -14.96 -7.98
C PHE A 243 2.53 -14.09 -8.27
N ALA A 244 1.85 -14.31 -9.40
CA ALA A 244 0.68 -13.52 -9.77
C ALA A 244 -0.47 -13.72 -8.78
N LEU A 245 -0.72 -14.96 -8.34
CA LEU A 245 -1.74 -15.27 -7.34
C LEU A 245 -1.37 -14.73 -5.96
N GLU A 246 -0.09 -14.80 -5.57
CA GLU A 246 0.41 -14.14 -4.36
C GLU A 246 0.11 -12.64 -4.38
N LEU A 247 0.44 -11.93 -5.48
CA LEU A 247 0.16 -10.50 -5.64
C LEU A 247 -1.34 -10.19 -5.54
N VAL A 248 -2.17 -10.99 -6.22
CA VAL A 248 -3.63 -10.83 -6.18
C VAL A 248 -4.14 -11.02 -4.75
N MET A 249 -3.68 -12.05 -4.06
CA MET A 249 -4.08 -12.32 -2.68
C MET A 249 -3.58 -11.23 -1.73
N ALA A 250 -2.35 -10.75 -1.90
CA ALA A 250 -1.79 -9.64 -1.13
C ALA A 250 -2.65 -8.38 -1.27
N TYR A 251 -2.99 -7.98 -2.50
CA TYR A 251 -3.72 -6.74 -2.75
C TYR A 251 -5.22 -6.82 -2.55
N VAL A 252 -5.86 -7.94 -2.90
CA VAL A 252 -7.33 -8.05 -2.88
C VAL A 252 -7.83 -8.61 -1.55
N LEU A 253 -7.04 -9.46 -0.89
CA LEU A 253 -7.46 -10.12 0.35
C LEU A 253 -6.71 -9.58 1.57
N TYR A 254 -5.39 -9.74 1.64
CA TYR A 254 -4.65 -9.48 2.87
C TYR A 254 -4.54 -8.00 3.20
N PHE A 255 -4.24 -7.15 2.20
CA PHE A 255 -4.14 -5.72 2.42
C PHE A 255 -5.47 -5.13 2.90
N PRO A 256 -6.63 -5.32 2.21
CA PRO A 256 -7.90 -4.78 2.68
C PRO A 256 -8.34 -5.36 4.02
N LEU A 257 -8.06 -6.64 4.27
CA LEU A 257 -8.38 -7.27 5.55
C LEU A 257 -7.54 -6.67 6.70
N GLY A 258 -6.23 -6.55 6.52
CA GLY A 258 -5.32 -5.95 7.50
C GLY A 258 -5.68 -4.49 7.79
N GLU A 259 -5.89 -3.69 6.75
CA GLU A 259 -6.31 -2.29 6.89
C GLU A 259 -7.69 -2.15 7.53
N THR A 260 -8.61 -3.09 7.31
CA THR A 260 -9.92 -3.08 7.98
C THR A 260 -9.79 -3.42 9.47
N ILE A 261 -8.88 -4.33 9.84
CA ILE A 261 -8.58 -4.62 11.25
C ILE A 261 -8.02 -3.38 11.95
N LEU A 262 -7.11 -2.64 11.28
CA LEU A 262 -6.57 -1.38 11.80
C LEU A 262 -7.65 -0.29 11.88
N PHE A 263 -8.45 -0.13 10.82
CA PHE A 263 -9.53 0.84 10.73
C PHE A 263 -10.60 0.65 11.81
N THR A 264 -10.97 -0.60 12.10
CA THR A 264 -11.95 -0.90 13.15
C THR A 264 -11.39 -0.67 14.54
N GLY A 265 -10.06 -0.69 14.69
CA GLY A 265 -9.38 -0.57 15.98
C GLY A 265 -9.66 -1.75 16.91
N ILE A 266 -10.03 -2.92 16.38
CA ILE A 266 -10.36 -4.10 17.18
C ILE A 266 -9.16 -4.59 18.03
N LEU A 267 -7.94 -4.30 17.57
CA LEU A 267 -6.69 -4.59 18.28
C LEU A 267 -6.32 -3.50 19.30
N SER A 268 -7.07 -2.39 19.34
CA SER A 268 -6.91 -1.36 20.36
C SER A 268 -7.40 -1.92 21.69
N CYS A 269 -6.50 -2.36 22.56
CA CYS A 269 -6.84 -2.74 23.94
C CYS A 269 -7.37 -1.52 24.72
N ASN A 270 -8.64 -1.15 24.50
CA ASN A 270 -9.30 0.05 25.02
C ASN A 270 -8.53 1.36 24.79
N GLY A 271 -7.96 1.54 23.60
CA GLY A 271 -7.29 2.79 23.23
C GLY A 271 -5.87 2.98 23.78
N ARG A 272 -5.31 1.96 24.47
CA ARG A 272 -3.98 2.04 25.10
C ARG A 272 -2.82 1.99 24.12
N LEU A 273 -3.04 1.45 22.92
CA LEU A 273 -2.01 1.35 21.88
C LEU A 273 -2.34 2.32 20.75
N PRO A 274 -1.64 3.46 20.65
CA PRO A 274 -1.97 4.52 19.68
C PRO A 274 -1.85 4.05 18.22
N MET A 275 -1.04 3.04 17.94
CA MET A 275 -0.88 2.45 16.60
C MET A 275 -2.13 1.67 16.14
N PHE A 276 -2.92 1.13 17.08
CA PHE A 276 -4.08 0.28 16.77
C PHE A 276 -5.42 0.97 17.07
N ALA A 277 -5.38 2.27 17.36
CA ALA A 277 -6.51 3.07 17.85
C ALA A 277 -7.78 3.02 16.97
N GLY A 278 -7.62 2.92 15.65
CA GLY A 278 -8.72 2.87 14.67
C GLY A 278 -9.63 4.11 14.64
N ARG A 279 -10.67 4.04 13.81
CA ARG A 279 -11.68 5.10 13.64
C ARG A 279 -12.43 5.49 14.92
N PRO A 280 -12.90 4.55 15.78
CA PRO A 280 -13.71 4.91 16.94
C PRO A 280 -13.00 5.88 17.89
N GLN A 281 -11.70 5.63 18.13
CA GLN A 281 -10.90 6.48 19.02
C GLN A 281 -10.59 7.83 18.40
N GLU A 282 -10.33 7.91 17.08
CA GLU A 282 -10.15 9.20 16.39
C GLU A 282 -11.39 10.10 16.52
N ILE A 283 -12.59 9.52 16.35
CA ILE A 283 -13.84 10.27 16.50
C ILE A 283 -14.02 10.75 17.95
N GLU A 284 -13.67 9.92 18.93
CA GLU A 284 -13.73 10.32 20.34
C GLU A 284 -12.76 11.48 20.63
N GLN A 285 -11.52 11.40 20.16
CA GLN A 285 -10.53 12.49 20.28
C GLN A 285 -11.02 13.78 19.61
N LEU A 286 -11.63 13.68 18.42
CA LEU A 286 -12.20 14.85 17.73
C LEU A 286 -13.36 15.45 18.52
N ARG A 287 -14.26 14.63 19.09
CA ARG A 287 -15.36 15.10 19.96
C ARG A 287 -14.82 15.79 21.20
N GLU A 288 -13.77 15.26 21.82
CA GLU A 288 -13.12 15.88 22.97
C GLU A 288 -12.49 17.23 22.64
N GLN A 289 -11.83 17.36 21.49
CA GLN A 289 -11.24 18.63 21.04
C GLN A 289 -12.29 19.69 20.69
N GLN A 290 -13.47 19.28 20.21
CA GLN A 290 -14.57 20.20 19.89
C GLN A 290 -15.38 20.64 21.13
N ARG A 291 -15.35 19.86 22.21
CA ARG A 291 -16.13 20.11 23.44
C ARG A 291 -15.83 21.47 24.11
N PRO A 292 -14.56 21.92 24.24
CA PRO A 292 -14.24 23.24 24.76
C PRO A 292 -14.70 24.36 23.83
N GLN A 293 -14.53 24.19 22.52
CA GLN A 293 -14.88 25.22 21.53
C GLN A 293 -16.39 25.47 21.46
N ALA A 294 -17.20 24.40 21.59
CA ALA A 294 -18.65 24.51 21.67
C ALA A 294 -19.09 25.29 22.93
N LYS A 295 -18.48 25.01 24.09
CA LYS A 295 -18.74 25.74 25.34
C LYS A 295 -18.36 27.23 25.24
N THR A 296 -17.24 27.56 24.60
CA THR A 296 -16.84 28.96 24.41
C THR A 296 -17.81 29.71 23.48
N LYS A 297 -18.24 29.07 22.38
CA LYS A 297 -19.21 29.66 21.45
C LYS A 297 -20.58 29.86 22.09
N SER A 298 -21.04 28.93 22.93
CA SER A 298 -22.32 29.08 23.65
C SER A 298 -22.26 30.25 24.63
N LEU A 299 -21.19 30.37 25.42
CA LEU A 299 -20.99 31.48 26.36
C LEU A 299 -20.89 32.84 25.65
N GLN A 300 -20.22 32.90 24.49
CA GLN A 300 -20.16 34.11 23.66
C GLN A 300 -21.52 34.48 23.06
N THR A 301 -22.34 33.48 22.73
CA THR A 301 -23.70 33.72 22.20
C THR A 301 -24.63 34.24 23.29
N GLU A 302 -24.60 33.64 24.49
CA GLU A 302 -25.39 34.08 25.65
C GLU A 302 -25.05 35.50 26.09
N SER A 303 -23.76 35.85 26.19
CA SER A 303 -23.32 37.21 26.50
C SER A 303 -23.72 38.24 25.44
N ARG A 304 -23.75 37.85 24.15
CA ARG A 304 -24.22 38.71 23.06
C ARG A 304 -25.73 38.93 23.07
N ILE A 305 -26.51 37.96 23.57
CA ILE A 305 -27.97 38.10 23.74
C ILE A 305 -28.26 39.01 24.93
N GLN A 306 -27.57 38.82 26.07
CA GLN A 306 -27.74 39.68 27.25
C GLN A 306 -27.39 41.15 26.96
N SER A 307 -26.26 41.42 26.29
CA SER A 307 -25.88 42.79 25.92
C SER A 307 -26.87 43.48 24.99
N LYS A 308 -27.61 42.74 24.14
CA LYS A 308 -28.68 43.31 23.31
C LYS A 308 -29.96 43.60 24.11
N GLN A 309 -30.28 42.79 25.12
CA GLN A 309 -31.43 43.00 25.99
C GLN A 309 -31.25 44.19 26.94
N SER A 310 -30.02 44.49 27.37
CA SER A 310 -29.72 45.64 28.23
C SER A 310 -29.64 46.99 27.49
N ALA A 311 -29.69 46.99 26.16
CA ALA A 311 -29.60 48.20 25.32
C ALA A 311 -30.95 48.72 24.82
N VAL A 312 -32.06 48.12 25.28
CA VAL A 312 -33.45 48.51 25.04
C VAL A 312 -34.05 49.03 26.35
#